data_AF-A0A1V8SRM4-F1
#
_entry.id   AF-A0A1V8SRM4-F1
#
_cell.length_a   1.000
_cell.length_b   1.000
_cell.length_c   1.000
_cell.angle_alpha   90.00
_cell.angle_beta   90.00
_cell.angle_gamma   90.00
#
_symmetry.space_group_name_H-M   'P 1'
#
loop_
_entity.id
_entity.type
_entity.pdbx_description
1 polymer ?
#
loop_
_entity_poly.entity_id
_entity_poly.type
_entity_poly.pdbx_seq_one_letter_code
_entity_poly.pdbx_strand_id
1 'polypeptide(L)'
;MPSSLLKVQKHVNKKKGAKASALHEFSRDARRLRRAGNRDEKVSRSNKIQRMSNNQWTERTAFFRDQLPDVLHPFETAEIQRLIEEYLARHDEELAQLTSERREGRPKSTRHVQLEQAVDVERKEYVSGYWMPDLQDFESLQKMEAWDGEWTGLANLRFARVDSEGRVKASQFPPKGELQQTFAPTLDLSSASSADSDTSTELSTEANETINLEGNLCSITVGRKSKTASNVASVTVHEELLRQRSSFFEAALSKSWLEKQEGVVKLPDADPDTVRKYLHYVYRGNIVIPSTPLAPGAKKGYTILAKLYVLGEYVQDKQFRKAVLDELITRIVEVGPNGARSYPPNDTVATIYSGTTAGAPARKLMVDCHVTMGHATWLSDEVEMYHKDLLLDLARAGLGLGPKTNFDVGDLPSLKRKFAEVEK
;
A
#
# COMPACT_ATOMS: atom_id res chain seq x y z
N MET A 1 12.71 15.02 15.07
CA MET A 1 11.99 16.06 14.30
C MET A 1 10.56 16.19 14.85
N PRO A 2 10.05 17.40 15.15
CA PRO A 2 8.69 17.54 15.69
C PRO A 2 7.63 17.15 14.64
N SER A 3 6.59 16.44 15.08
CA SER A 3 5.52 15.90 14.24
C SER A 3 4.79 16.98 13.44
N SER A 4 4.18 16.61 12.30
CA SER A 4 3.44 17.56 11.45
C SER A 4 2.31 18.22 12.23
N LEU A 5 1.61 17.45 13.07
CA LEU A 5 0.54 17.90 13.95
C LEU A 5 1.05 18.92 14.98
N LEU A 6 2.17 18.64 15.67
CA LEU A 6 2.73 19.55 16.67
C LEU A 6 3.08 20.92 16.08
N LYS A 7 3.64 20.95 14.86
CA LYS A 7 3.93 22.21 14.15
C LYS A 7 2.65 22.98 13.81
N VAL A 8 1.63 22.28 13.30
CA VAL A 8 0.34 22.90 12.95
C VAL A 8 -0.40 23.38 14.20
N GLN A 9 -0.35 22.62 15.29
CA GLN A 9 -0.98 22.99 16.56
C GLN A 9 -0.32 24.20 17.19
N LYS A 10 1.02 24.30 17.18
CA LYS A 10 1.73 25.53 17.58
C LYS A 10 1.31 26.74 16.75
N HIS A 11 1.15 26.58 15.44
CA HIS A 11 0.70 27.65 14.55
C HIS A 11 -0.76 28.08 14.84
N VAL A 12 -1.67 27.13 15.04
CA VAL A 12 -3.06 27.41 15.38
C VAL A 12 -3.17 28.08 16.76
N ASN A 13 -2.44 27.59 17.76
CA ASN A 13 -2.40 28.17 19.10
C ASN A 13 -1.85 29.61 19.08
N LYS A 14 -0.77 29.86 18.33
CA LYS A 14 -0.20 31.20 18.14
C LYS A 14 -1.21 32.17 17.51
N LYS A 15 -2.05 31.68 16.60
CA LYS A 15 -3.05 32.49 15.89
C LYS A 15 -4.35 32.73 16.67
N LYS A 16 -4.81 31.74 17.44
CA LYS A 16 -6.13 31.72 18.07
C LYS A 16 -6.12 31.90 19.59
N GLY A 17 -4.95 31.81 20.24
CA GLY A 17 -4.82 31.94 21.69
C GLY A 17 -5.74 30.98 22.45
N ALA A 18 -6.46 31.49 23.45
CA ALA A 18 -7.42 30.71 24.25
C ALA A 18 -8.56 30.06 23.43
N LYS A 19 -8.85 30.56 22.20
CA LYS A 19 -9.90 30.00 21.32
C LYS A 19 -9.43 28.80 20.50
N ALA A 20 -8.17 28.35 20.67
CA ALA A 20 -7.60 27.22 19.95
C ALA A 20 -8.08 25.85 20.44
N SER A 21 -8.76 25.77 21.58
CA SER A 21 -9.43 24.55 22.06
C SER A 21 -10.91 24.48 21.65
N ALA A 22 -11.51 25.62 21.29
CA ALA A 22 -12.93 25.77 20.94
C ALA A 22 -13.13 26.03 19.44
N LEU A 23 -12.49 25.23 18.58
CA LEU A 23 -12.69 25.34 17.14
C LEU A 23 -13.95 24.61 16.70
N HIS A 24 -14.76 25.29 15.90
CA HIS A 24 -15.85 24.64 15.18
C HIS A 24 -15.31 23.53 14.27
N GLU A 25 -15.99 22.38 14.25
CA GLU A 25 -15.54 21.14 13.58
C GLU A 25 -15.17 21.35 12.11
N PHE A 26 -15.92 22.20 11.41
CA PHE A 26 -15.69 22.49 9.99
C PHE A 26 -14.76 23.67 9.72
N SER A 27 -14.20 24.31 10.75
CA SER A 27 -13.31 25.46 10.60
C SER A 27 -12.00 25.10 9.88
N ARG A 28 -11.40 26.07 9.18
CA ARG A 28 -10.13 25.90 8.45
C ARG A 28 -9.01 25.34 9.34
N ASP A 29 -8.91 25.84 10.56
CA ASP A 29 -7.88 25.44 11.52
C ASP A 29 -8.17 24.03 12.08
N ALA A 30 -9.44 23.66 12.31
CA ALA A 30 -9.84 22.29 12.68
C ALA A 30 -9.52 21.27 11.58
N ARG A 31 -9.80 21.59 10.30
CA ARG A 31 -9.42 20.73 9.16
C ARG A 31 -7.90 20.61 9.00
N ARG A 32 -7.14 21.68 9.26
CA ARG A 32 -5.66 21.65 9.24
C ARG A 32 -5.10 20.71 10.30
N LEU A 33 -5.63 20.78 11.53
CA LEU A 33 -5.26 19.87 12.61
C LEU A 33 -5.57 18.42 12.25
N ARG A 34 -6.78 18.13 11.74
CA ARG A 34 -7.15 16.77 11.30
C ARG A 34 -6.24 16.22 10.20
N ARG A 35 -5.93 17.00 9.16
CA ARG A 35 -5.02 16.55 8.09
C ARG A 35 -3.61 16.29 8.60
N ALA A 36 -3.11 17.12 9.52
CA ALA A 36 -1.80 16.91 10.12
C ALA A 36 -1.79 15.67 11.02
N GLY A 37 -2.86 15.45 11.79
CA GLY A 37 -3.07 14.24 12.58
C GLY A 37 -3.08 12.98 11.71
N ASN A 38 -3.88 12.95 10.64
CA ASN A 38 -3.94 11.80 9.73
C ASN A 38 -2.60 11.49 9.05
N ARG A 39 -1.80 12.51 8.71
CA ARG A 39 -0.45 12.30 8.16
C ARG A 39 0.49 11.70 9.18
N ASP A 40 0.51 12.25 10.39
CA ASP A 40 1.32 11.71 11.48
C ASP A 40 0.89 10.27 11.81
N GLU A 41 -0.41 9.98 11.76
CA GLU A 41 -0.94 8.63 11.96
C GLU A 41 -0.50 7.67 10.85
N LYS A 42 -0.56 8.08 9.57
CA LYS A 42 -0.06 7.26 8.44
C LYS A 42 1.43 6.97 8.57
N VAL A 43 2.24 7.99 8.88
CA VAL A 43 3.68 7.83 9.11
C VAL A 43 3.94 6.94 10.32
N SER A 44 3.20 7.13 11.42
CA SER A 44 3.32 6.31 12.62
C SER A 44 2.96 4.85 12.34
N ARG A 45 1.92 4.58 11.54
CA ARG A 45 1.56 3.22 11.12
C ARG A 45 2.64 2.60 10.26
N SER A 46 3.17 3.33 9.26
CA SER A 46 4.26 2.87 8.41
C SER A 46 5.51 2.52 9.24
N ASN A 47 5.89 3.42 10.17
CA ASN A 47 7.02 3.19 11.06
C ASN A 47 6.76 2.02 12.01
N LYS A 48 5.52 1.83 12.49
CA LYS A 48 5.16 0.69 13.33
C LYS A 48 5.28 -0.63 12.57
N ILE A 49 4.78 -0.68 11.33
CA ILE A 49 4.90 -1.85 10.45
C ILE A 49 6.37 -2.17 10.19
N GLN A 50 7.17 -1.14 9.85
CA GLN A 50 8.60 -1.32 9.62
C GLN A 50 9.31 -1.80 10.89
N ARG A 51 9.01 -1.23 12.06
CA ARG A 51 9.55 -1.70 13.34
C ARG A 51 9.17 -3.15 13.63
N MET A 52 7.91 -3.54 13.39
CA MET A 52 7.46 -4.93 13.60
C MET A 52 8.16 -5.91 12.65
N SER A 53 8.29 -5.55 11.37
CA SER A 53 9.03 -6.36 10.39
C SER A 53 10.52 -6.47 10.71
N ASN A 54 11.09 -5.41 11.28
CA ASN A 54 12.49 -5.35 11.66
C ASN A 54 12.78 -6.06 12.99
N ASN A 55 11.75 -6.23 13.82
CA ASN A 55 11.87 -6.70 15.19
C ASN A 55 12.58 -8.06 15.28
N GLN A 56 12.27 -8.98 14.36
CA GLN A 56 12.89 -10.31 14.33
C GLN A 56 14.43 -10.27 14.24
N TRP A 57 14.98 -9.26 13.55
CA TRP A 57 16.43 -9.11 13.37
C TRP A 57 17.08 -8.44 14.57
N THR A 58 16.37 -7.48 15.16
CA THR A 58 16.77 -6.82 16.40
C THR A 58 16.79 -7.83 17.53
N GLU A 59 15.74 -8.65 17.70
CA GLU A 59 15.65 -9.70 18.71
C GLU A 59 16.72 -10.78 18.50
N ARG A 60 16.94 -11.23 17.25
CA ARG A 60 18.02 -12.16 16.91
C ARG A 60 19.39 -11.59 17.29
N THR A 61 19.67 -10.34 16.93
CA THR A 61 20.94 -9.69 17.27
C THR A 61 21.09 -9.52 18.79
N ALA A 62 20.02 -9.13 19.48
CA ALA A 62 20.02 -8.97 20.93
C ALA A 62 20.32 -10.29 21.64
N PHE A 63 19.72 -11.39 21.21
CA PHE A 63 20.03 -12.72 21.74
C PHE A 63 21.53 -13.02 21.66
N PHE A 64 22.15 -12.89 20.49
CA PHE A 64 23.59 -13.15 20.35
C PHE A 64 24.44 -12.16 21.15
N ARG A 65 23.99 -10.91 21.34
CA ARG A 65 24.71 -9.91 22.13
C ARG A 65 24.69 -10.27 23.62
N ASP A 66 23.56 -10.77 24.10
CA ASP A 66 23.39 -11.15 25.50
C ASP A 66 24.20 -12.42 25.85
N GLN A 67 24.77 -13.11 24.85
CA GLN A 67 25.68 -14.26 24.99
C GLN A 67 27.16 -13.87 24.91
N LEU A 68 27.48 -12.57 24.76
CA LEU A 68 28.87 -12.13 24.73
C LEU A 68 29.57 -12.36 26.08
N PRO A 69 30.81 -12.85 26.08
CA PRO A 69 31.58 -13.02 27.31
C PRO A 69 32.05 -11.68 27.88
N ASP A 70 32.24 -11.60 29.20
CA ASP A 70 32.78 -10.41 29.89
C ASP A 70 34.11 -9.93 29.30
N VAL A 71 34.93 -10.87 28.81
CA VAL A 71 36.16 -10.59 28.06
C VAL A 71 35.94 -11.02 26.61
N LEU A 72 35.72 -10.03 25.74
CA LEU A 72 35.46 -10.27 24.32
C LEU A 72 36.58 -11.08 23.67
N HIS A 73 36.20 -12.16 22.99
CA HIS A 73 37.05 -12.95 22.13
C HIS A 73 36.20 -13.52 20.99
N PRO A 74 36.78 -13.72 19.78
CA PRO A 74 36.11 -14.40 18.68
C PRO A 74 35.57 -15.77 19.09
N PHE A 75 34.33 -16.05 18.71
CA PHE A 75 33.69 -17.34 18.98
C PHE A 75 34.19 -18.41 18.00
N GLU A 76 34.33 -19.64 18.49
CA GLU A 76 34.54 -20.78 17.61
C GLU A 76 33.26 -21.14 16.87
N THR A 77 33.38 -21.67 15.64
CA THR A 77 32.21 -22.05 14.83
C THR A 77 31.26 -23.01 15.56
N ALA A 78 31.80 -23.93 16.36
CA ALA A 78 30.99 -24.87 17.15
C ALA A 78 30.15 -24.17 18.24
N GLU A 79 30.70 -23.12 18.85
CA GLU A 79 29.97 -22.30 19.83
C GLU A 79 28.86 -21.50 19.16
N ILE A 80 29.13 -20.96 17.97
CA ILE A 80 28.13 -20.25 17.15
C ILE A 80 26.98 -21.19 16.78
N GLN A 81 27.27 -22.41 16.34
CA GLN A 81 26.24 -23.42 16.02
C GLN A 81 25.39 -23.77 17.24
N ARG A 82 26.00 -23.93 18.42
CA ARG A 82 25.27 -24.14 19.68
C ARG A 82 24.32 -22.99 19.99
N LEU A 83 24.78 -21.74 19.85
CA LEU A 83 23.94 -20.57 20.08
C LEU A 83 22.80 -20.45 19.06
N ILE A 84 23.04 -20.81 17.79
CA ILE A 84 21.97 -20.87 16.79
C ILE A 84 20.92 -21.91 17.20
N GLU A 85 21.34 -23.11 17.61
CA GLU A 85 20.41 -24.15 18.06
C GLU A 85 19.61 -23.74 19.29
N GLU A 86 20.24 -23.09 20.27
CA GLU A 86 19.56 -22.51 21.43
C GLU A 86 18.51 -21.48 21.03
N TYR A 87 18.85 -20.57 20.11
CA TYR A 87 17.89 -19.60 19.58
C TYR A 87 16.74 -20.27 18.84
N LEU A 88 17.01 -21.30 18.02
CA LEU A 88 15.97 -22.03 17.28
C LEU A 88 15.05 -22.83 18.20
N ALA A 89 15.55 -23.31 19.34
CA ALA A 89 14.80 -24.09 20.34
C ALA A 89 13.91 -23.24 21.25
N ARG A 90 13.99 -21.89 21.19
CA ARG A 90 13.24 -20.96 22.07
C ARG A 90 11.72 -21.17 22.08
N HIS A 91 11.17 -21.78 21.04
CA HIS A 91 9.73 -22.03 20.89
C HIS A 91 9.31 -23.48 21.21
N ASP A 92 10.27 -24.36 21.52
CA ASP A 92 10.00 -25.79 21.70
C ASP A 92 9.12 -26.04 22.94
N GLU A 93 9.33 -25.31 24.04
CA GLU A 93 8.48 -25.39 25.23
C GLU A 93 7.04 -24.93 24.97
N GLU A 94 6.88 -23.83 24.23
CA GLU A 94 5.55 -23.30 23.88
C GLU A 94 4.81 -24.26 22.93
N LEU A 95 5.50 -24.84 21.94
CA LEU A 95 4.94 -25.87 21.06
C LEU A 95 4.55 -27.13 21.83
N ALA A 96 5.36 -27.57 22.80
CA ALA A 96 5.05 -28.71 23.66
C ALA A 96 3.79 -28.43 24.49
N GLN A 97 3.67 -27.23 25.06
CA GLN A 97 2.48 -26.81 25.81
C GLN A 97 1.24 -26.81 24.91
N LEU A 98 1.29 -26.16 23.74
CA LEU A 98 0.18 -26.11 22.78
C LEU A 98 -0.21 -27.50 22.24
N THR A 99 0.73 -28.45 22.24
CA THR A 99 0.47 -29.84 21.88
C THR A 99 -0.22 -30.59 23.02
N SER A 100 0.22 -30.40 24.26
CA SER A 100 -0.36 -31.06 25.44
C SER A 100 -1.78 -30.60 25.78
N GLU A 101 -2.07 -29.30 25.61
CA GLU A 101 -3.39 -28.72 25.86
C GLU A 101 -4.43 -29.11 24.79
N ARG A 102 -3.95 -29.63 23.65
CA ARG A 102 -4.79 -30.06 22.54
C ARG A 102 -5.40 -31.43 22.85
N ARG A 103 -6.74 -31.46 22.93
CA ARG A 103 -7.51 -32.71 22.98
C ARG A 103 -7.41 -33.47 21.66
N GLU A 104 -7.40 -34.79 21.75
CA GLU A 104 -7.39 -35.68 20.59
C GLU A 104 -8.53 -35.34 19.61
N GLY A 105 -8.22 -35.26 18.32
CA GLY A 105 -9.17 -34.90 17.25
C GLY A 105 -9.46 -33.39 17.04
N ARG A 106 -9.09 -32.47 17.94
CA ARG A 106 -9.29 -31.01 17.74
C ARG A 106 -8.22 -30.45 16.79
N PRO A 107 -8.54 -29.64 15.75
CA PRO A 107 -7.53 -29.04 14.86
C PRO A 107 -6.54 -28.11 15.62
N LYS A 108 -5.34 -27.90 15.04
CA LYS A 108 -4.29 -27.06 15.65
C LYS A 108 -4.82 -25.62 15.75
N SER A 109 -4.51 -24.92 16.83
CA SER A 109 -4.84 -23.51 16.95
C SER A 109 -4.02 -22.69 15.95
N THR A 110 -4.52 -21.51 15.59
CA THR A 110 -3.83 -20.57 14.69
C THR A 110 -2.42 -20.23 15.19
N ARG A 111 -2.23 -20.09 16.51
CA ARG A 111 -0.93 -19.85 17.15
C ARG A 111 0.02 -21.05 17.02
N HIS A 112 -0.47 -22.27 17.24
CA HIS A 112 0.33 -23.50 17.06
C HIS A 112 0.84 -23.61 15.62
N VAL A 113 -0.04 -23.43 14.63
CA VAL A 113 0.34 -23.51 13.20
C VAL A 113 1.37 -22.44 12.83
N GLN A 114 1.21 -21.21 13.33
CA GLN A 114 2.17 -20.13 13.03
C GLN A 114 3.54 -20.37 13.66
N LEU A 115 3.56 -20.83 14.91
CA LEU A 115 4.80 -21.08 15.63
C LEU A 115 5.58 -22.23 14.98
N GLU A 116 4.89 -23.30 14.60
CA GLU A 116 5.47 -24.42 13.85
C GLU A 116 6.03 -23.97 12.48
N GLN A 117 5.29 -23.14 11.74
CA GLN A 117 5.78 -22.58 10.48
C GLN A 117 6.99 -21.67 10.65
N ALA A 118 7.02 -20.84 11.70
CA ALA A 118 8.15 -19.96 11.99
C ALA A 118 9.42 -20.77 12.31
N VAL A 119 9.27 -21.80 13.15
CA VAL A 119 10.35 -22.75 13.48
C VAL A 119 10.84 -23.47 12.21
N ASP A 120 9.94 -23.95 11.35
CA ASP A 120 10.30 -24.60 10.09
C ASP A 120 11.10 -23.69 9.16
N VAL A 121 10.71 -22.42 9.05
CA VAL A 121 11.41 -21.44 8.20
C VAL A 121 12.81 -21.16 8.73
N GLU A 122 12.95 -20.91 10.03
CA GLU A 122 14.26 -20.63 10.63
C GLU A 122 15.19 -21.84 10.61
N ARG A 123 14.66 -23.05 10.82
CA ARG A 123 15.45 -24.29 10.70
C ARG A 123 15.92 -24.51 9.26
N LYS A 124 15.09 -24.23 8.25
CA LYS A 124 15.50 -24.25 6.84
C LYS A 124 16.53 -23.19 6.51
N GLU A 125 16.40 -21.98 7.07
CA GLU A 125 17.41 -20.92 6.95
C GLU A 125 18.76 -21.41 7.49
N TYR A 126 18.78 -22.08 8.64
CA TYR A 126 20.01 -22.60 9.23
C TYR A 126 20.69 -23.66 8.35
N VAL A 127 19.94 -24.59 7.78
CA VAL A 127 20.51 -25.59 6.85
C VAL A 127 21.25 -24.91 5.67
N SER A 128 20.74 -23.79 5.19
CA SER A 128 21.30 -23.05 4.05
C SER A 128 22.29 -21.94 4.41
N GLY A 129 22.47 -21.65 5.70
CA GLY A 129 23.24 -20.51 6.20
C GLY A 129 22.38 -19.48 6.94
N TYR A 130 22.33 -19.60 8.26
CA TYR A 130 21.59 -18.70 9.17
C TYR A 130 22.20 -17.32 9.18
N TRP A 131 21.43 -16.28 8.88
CA TRP A 131 21.92 -14.90 8.87
C TRP A 131 22.02 -14.33 10.30
N MET A 132 23.19 -13.87 10.69
CA MET A 132 23.45 -13.36 12.05
C MET A 132 24.62 -12.37 12.08
N PRO A 133 24.78 -11.57 13.16
CA PRO A 133 25.99 -10.77 13.38
C PRO A 133 27.24 -11.66 13.33
N ASP A 134 28.33 -11.10 12.82
CA ASP A 134 29.62 -11.81 12.79
C ASP A 134 30.22 -11.86 14.20
N LEU A 135 30.29 -13.07 14.77
CA LEU A 135 30.87 -13.33 16.09
C LEU A 135 32.35 -13.75 16.05
N GLN A 136 32.94 -13.88 14.86
CA GLN A 136 34.32 -14.31 14.68
C GLN A 136 35.30 -13.14 14.49
N ASP A 137 34.79 -11.91 14.43
CA ASP A 137 35.58 -10.70 14.28
C ASP A 137 35.52 -9.83 15.53
N PHE A 138 36.67 -9.59 16.16
CA PHE A 138 36.76 -8.84 17.42
C PHE A 138 36.21 -7.40 17.29
N GLU A 139 36.46 -6.72 16.17
CA GLU A 139 35.94 -5.36 15.92
C GLU A 139 34.41 -5.35 15.86
N SER A 140 33.81 -6.40 15.30
CA SER A 140 32.36 -6.59 15.24
C SER A 140 31.75 -6.84 16.60
N LEU A 141 32.41 -7.63 17.46
CA LEU A 141 31.99 -7.87 18.84
C LEU A 141 31.94 -6.57 19.65
N GLN A 142 32.95 -5.70 19.54
CA GLN A 142 32.96 -4.41 20.23
C GLN A 142 31.80 -3.50 19.81
N LYS A 143 31.48 -3.46 18.51
CA LYS A 143 30.35 -2.67 18.01
C LYS A 143 29.01 -3.25 18.45
N MET A 144 28.94 -4.58 18.59
CA MET A 144 27.75 -5.29 19.02
C MET A 144 27.49 -5.13 20.53
N GLU A 145 28.53 -5.15 21.37
CA GLU A 145 28.44 -4.81 22.79
C GLU A 145 27.93 -3.37 22.98
N ALA A 146 28.45 -2.42 22.19
CA ALA A 146 28.05 -1.02 22.23
C ALA A 146 26.70 -0.72 21.53
N TRP A 147 26.05 -1.71 20.92
CA TRP A 147 24.81 -1.50 20.17
C TRP A 147 23.63 -1.26 21.10
N ASP A 148 22.89 -0.19 20.83
CA ASP A 148 21.80 0.36 21.65
C ASP A 148 20.46 -0.40 21.51
N GLY A 149 20.41 -1.47 20.71
CA GLY A 149 19.18 -2.21 20.45
C GLY A 149 18.30 -1.63 19.34
N GLU A 150 18.71 -0.52 18.69
CA GLU A 150 17.91 0.10 17.63
C GLU A 150 18.24 -0.46 16.25
N TRP A 151 17.21 -0.63 15.41
CA TRP A 151 17.34 -1.15 14.04
C TRP A 151 18.38 -0.40 13.19
N THR A 152 18.45 0.93 13.34
CA THR A 152 19.41 1.75 12.58
C THR A 152 20.86 1.49 12.99
N GLY A 153 21.10 1.02 14.22
CA GLY A 153 22.43 0.67 14.71
C GLY A 153 23.00 -0.60 14.06
N LEU A 154 22.12 -1.49 13.57
CA LEU A 154 22.55 -2.73 12.89
C LEU A 154 23.36 -2.44 11.62
N ALA A 155 23.16 -1.31 10.96
CA ALA A 155 23.93 -0.93 9.77
C ALA A 155 25.45 -0.77 10.04
N ASN A 156 25.85 -0.60 11.30
CA ASN A 156 27.25 -0.47 11.71
C ASN A 156 27.90 -1.82 12.07
N LEU A 157 27.13 -2.91 12.10
CA LEU A 157 27.61 -4.26 12.42
C LEU A 157 27.98 -5.02 11.15
N ARG A 158 28.91 -5.98 11.28
CA ARG A 158 29.16 -6.98 10.23
C ARG A 158 28.25 -8.19 10.45
N PHE A 159 27.90 -8.86 9.36
CA PHE A 159 27.02 -10.02 9.38
C PHE A 159 27.65 -11.17 8.61
N ALA A 160 27.28 -12.38 8.99
CA ALA A 160 27.68 -13.62 8.34
C ALA A 160 26.46 -14.54 8.17
N ARG A 161 26.62 -15.55 7.32
CA ARG A 161 25.75 -16.72 7.25
C ARG A 161 26.53 -17.94 7.73
N VAL A 162 25.97 -18.66 8.70
CA VAL A 162 26.55 -19.89 9.24
C VAL A 162 25.58 -21.03 9.00
N ASP A 163 26.00 -22.05 8.25
CA ASP A 163 25.14 -23.19 7.96
C ASP A 163 25.29 -24.34 8.96
N SER A 164 24.43 -25.35 8.85
CA SER A 164 24.47 -26.53 9.72
C SER A 164 25.73 -27.38 9.57
N GLU A 165 26.51 -27.20 8.50
CA GLU A 165 27.82 -27.85 8.29
C GLU A 165 28.99 -27.02 8.89
N GLY A 166 28.71 -25.83 9.43
CA GLY A 166 29.70 -24.94 10.03
C GLY A 166 30.42 -24.08 9.00
N ARG A 167 29.92 -23.99 7.76
CA ARG A 167 30.49 -23.09 6.76
C ARG A 167 30.05 -21.66 7.06
N VAL A 168 31.02 -20.76 7.18
CA VAL A 168 30.81 -19.35 7.44
C VAL A 168 31.02 -18.55 6.15
N LYS A 169 30.06 -17.71 5.79
CA LYS A 169 30.14 -16.82 4.63
C LYS A 169 29.78 -15.40 5.03
N ALA A 170 30.64 -14.44 4.71
CA ALA A 170 30.35 -13.02 4.94
C ALA A 170 29.04 -12.60 4.27
N SER A 171 28.25 -11.79 4.97
CA SER A 171 26.96 -11.27 4.51
C SER A 171 26.88 -9.76 4.78
N GLN A 172 25.83 -9.13 4.25
CA GLN A 172 25.61 -7.70 4.42
C GLN A 172 24.26 -7.45 5.09
N PHE A 173 24.16 -6.30 5.76
CA PHE A 173 22.91 -5.74 6.21
C PHE A 173 22.34 -4.77 5.16
N PRO A 174 21.03 -4.82 4.85
CA PRO A 174 20.10 -5.92 5.15
C PRO A 174 20.46 -7.18 4.34
N PRO A 175 20.05 -8.39 4.78
CA PRO A 175 20.38 -9.65 4.09
C PRO A 175 19.96 -9.57 2.62
N LYS A 176 20.86 -9.83 1.65
CA LYS A 176 20.56 -9.88 0.19
C LYS A 176 20.62 -11.32 -0.34
N GLY A 177 19.56 -11.78 -1.04
CA GLY A 177 19.58 -12.93 -1.97
C GLY A 177 19.61 -14.36 -1.39
N GLU A 178 18.85 -15.24 -2.06
CA GLU A 178 18.70 -16.72 -1.98
C GLU A 178 17.91 -17.42 -0.87
N LEU A 179 17.68 -16.83 0.30
CA LEU A 179 16.55 -17.20 1.18
C LEU A 179 16.02 -15.95 1.89
N GLN A 180 15.46 -15.03 1.09
CA GLN A 180 14.59 -13.98 1.59
C GLN A 180 13.15 -14.51 1.60
N GLN A 181 12.81 -15.32 2.59
CA GLN A 181 11.44 -15.36 3.12
C GLN A 181 11.35 -14.41 4.32
N THR A 182 11.72 -13.16 4.12
CA THR A 182 11.51 -12.09 5.10
C THR A 182 11.31 -10.77 4.35
N PHE A 183 10.05 -10.36 4.30
CA PHE A 183 9.55 -8.97 4.31
C PHE A 183 10.52 -7.83 3.93
N ALA A 184 10.64 -7.56 2.63
CA ALA A 184 10.61 -6.23 1.98
C ALA A 184 11.05 -6.41 0.51
N PRO A 185 10.30 -5.90 -0.49
CA PRO A 185 10.63 -6.12 -1.89
C PRO A 185 11.63 -5.05 -2.37
N THR A 186 12.78 -5.47 -2.87
CA THR A 186 13.64 -4.62 -3.72
C THR A 186 13.85 -5.28 -5.07
N LEU A 187 13.49 -4.50 -6.08
CA LEU A 187 13.70 -4.68 -7.52
C LEU A 187 15.20 -4.60 -7.86
N ASP A 188 15.66 -5.46 -8.77
CA ASP A 188 16.74 -5.16 -9.73
C ASP A 188 16.56 -6.16 -10.91
N LEU A 189 16.23 -5.78 -12.16
CA LEU A 189 16.96 -4.98 -13.16
C LEU A 189 18.38 -5.50 -13.45
N SER A 190 18.48 -6.66 -14.12
CA SER A 190 19.08 -6.79 -15.47
C SER A 190 19.67 -8.18 -15.73
N SER A 191 19.16 -8.86 -16.77
CA SER A 191 19.94 -9.73 -17.65
C SER A 191 19.08 -10.18 -18.84
N ALA A 192 19.17 -9.45 -19.95
CA ALA A 192 19.01 -9.98 -21.32
C ALA A 192 19.39 -8.88 -22.34
N SER A 193 20.64 -8.89 -22.80
CA SER A 193 20.91 -8.69 -24.24
C SER A 193 20.69 -10.06 -24.90
N SER A 194 20.32 -10.24 -26.16
CA SER A 194 20.35 -9.45 -27.39
C SER A 194 19.59 -10.26 -28.44
N ALA A 195 18.99 -9.58 -29.42
CA ALA A 195 18.85 -9.96 -30.84
C ALA A 195 17.44 -9.68 -31.39
N ASP A 196 17.48 -8.74 -32.34
CA ASP A 196 16.74 -8.67 -33.59
C ASP A 196 15.30 -8.15 -33.67
N SER A 197 15.23 -7.16 -34.55
CA SER A 197 14.13 -6.52 -35.22
C SER A 197 13.09 -7.50 -35.76
N ASP A 198 11.80 -7.17 -35.59
CA ASP A 198 11.03 -6.85 -36.78
C ASP A 198 9.75 -6.07 -36.46
N THR A 199 9.41 -5.21 -37.41
CA THR A 199 8.27 -4.30 -37.38
C THR A 199 7.10 -5.02 -38.02
N SER A 200 6.01 -5.29 -37.29
CA SER A 200 4.68 -5.55 -37.88
C SER A 200 3.59 -5.49 -36.81
N THR A 201 2.72 -4.51 -36.99
CA THR A 201 1.32 -4.45 -36.59
C THR A 201 0.69 -5.83 -36.36
N GLU A 202 0.04 -6.06 -35.21
CA GLU A 202 -1.22 -6.82 -35.16
C GLU A 202 -1.90 -6.78 -33.77
N LEU A 203 -3.23 -6.76 -33.83
CA LEU A 203 -4.20 -6.71 -32.74
C LEU A 203 -3.90 -7.74 -31.64
N SER A 204 -3.73 -7.31 -30.40
CA SER A 204 -3.80 -8.22 -29.25
C SER A 204 -5.26 -8.48 -28.89
N THR A 205 -5.78 -9.61 -29.36
CA THR A 205 -6.91 -10.34 -28.78
C THR A 205 -6.59 -10.63 -27.32
N GLU A 206 -7.37 -10.08 -26.39
CA GLU A 206 -7.32 -10.45 -24.98
C GLU A 206 -7.67 -11.95 -24.87
N ALA A 207 -6.68 -12.77 -24.51
CA ALA A 207 -6.89 -14.18 -24.23
C ALA A 207 -7.83 -14.29 -23.02
N ASN A 208 -9.00 -14.89 -23.25
CA ASN A 208 -9.93 -15.31 -22.21
C ASN A 208 -9.28 -16.46 -21.41
N GLU A 209 -8.38 -16.14 -20.49
CA GLU A 209 -7.94 -17.08 -19.47
C GLU A 209 -9.13 -17.34 -18.52
N THR A 210 -9.49 -18.61 -18.35
CA THR A 210 -10.57 -18.99 -17.45
C THR A 210 -10.19 -18.68 -16.00
N ILE A 211 -11.05 -17.96 -15.29
CA ILE A 211 -10.88 -17.62 -13.88
C ILE A 211 -10.77 -18.90 -13.05
N ASN A 212 -9.70 -19.04 -12.28
CA ASN A 212 -9.57 -20.14 -11.33
C ASN A 212 -10.47 -19.90 -10.10
N LEU A 213 -11.56 -20.67 -10.02
CA LEU A 213 -12.52 -20.64 -8.91
C LEU A 213 -12.19 -21.64 -7.80
N GLU A 214 -11.16 -22.47 -7.96
CA GLU A 214 -10.74 -23.46 -6.97
C GLU A 214 -9.72 -22.89 -5.95
N GLY A 215 -9.35 -21.62 -6.10
CA GLY A 215 -8.42 -20.92 -5.22
C GLY A 215 -9.00 -20.55 -3.86
N ASN A 216 -8.11 -20.14 -2.94
CA ASN A 216 -8.50 -19.71 -1.59
C ASN A 216 -9.42 -18.48 -1.62
N LEU A 217 -10.31 -18.42 -0.63
CA LEU A 217 -11.24 -17.31 -0.41
C LEU A 217 -10.80 -16.44 0.77
N CYS A 218 -10.96 -15.13 0.63
CA CYS A 218 -10.86 -14.17 1.73
C CYS A 218 -12.15 -13.34 1.84
N SER A 219 -12.37 -12.77 3.02
CA SER A 219 -13.47 -11.85 3.30
C SER A 219 -12.97 -10.41 3.34
N ILE A 220 -13.63 -9.50 2.65
CA ILE A 220 -13.36 -8.07 2.72
C ILE A 220 -14.44 -7.43 3.58
N THR A 221 -14.05 -6.89 4.74
CA THR A 221 -14.94 -6.09 5.60
C THR A 221 -14.80 -4.61 5.25
N VAL A 222 -15.90 -3.99 4.85
CA VAL A 222 -15.98 -2.62 4.35
C VAL A 222 -16.78 -1.76 5.31
N GLY A 223 -16.35 -0.51 5.52
CA GLY A 223 -17.07 0.48 6.32
C GLY A 223 -16.68 0.53 7.80
N ARG A 224 -17.04 1.63 8.45
CA ARG A 224 -16.65 1.93 9.85
C ARG A 224 -17.76 1.53 10.82
N LYS A 225 -17.40 0.84 11.91
CA LYS A 225 -18.31 0.64 13.06
C LYS A 225 -18.50 1.99 13.77
N SER A 226 -19.70 2.56 13.73
CA SER A 226 -20.10 3.72 14.54
C SER A 226 -21.06 3.30 15.65
N LYS A 227 -21.08 4.04 16.76
CA LYS A 227 -21.97 3.81 17.93
C LYS A 227 -23.46 3.99 17.61
N THR A 228 -23.80 4.66 16.51
CA THR A 228 -25.18 5.06 16.17
C THR A 228 -25.73 4.42 14.88
N ALA A 229 -24.87 3.90 13.99
CA ALA A 229 -25.28 3.15 12.79
C ALA A 229 -24.08 2.36 12.22
N SER A 230 -24.28 1.09 11.86
CA SER A 230 -23.26 0.27 11.21
C SER A 230 -23.49 0.22 9.70
N ASN A 231 -22.63 0.87 8.90
CA ASN A 231 -22.55 0.64 7.45
C ASN A 231 -21.43 -0.37 7.15
N VAL A 232 -21.40 -1.46 7.91
CA VAL A 232 -20.37 -2.50 7.77
C VAL A 232 -20.92 -3.60 6.87
N ALA A 233 -20.20 -3.94 5.82
CA ALA A 233 -20.53 -5.03 4.91
C ALA A 233 -19.33 -5.96 4.74
N SER A 234 -19.55 -7.26 4.70
CA SER A 234 -18.53 -8.27 4.38
C SER A 234 -18.83 -8.91 3.03
N VAL A 235 -17.82 -9.07 2.19
CA VAL A 235 -17.94 -9.75 0.88
C VAL A 235 -16.82 -10.77 0.74
N THR A 236 -17.12 -11.98 0.30
CA THR A 236 -16.14 -13.06 0.09
C THR A 236 -15.66 -13.09 -1.36
N VAL A 237 -14.35 -13.23 -1.57
CA VAL A 237 -13.67 -13.07 -2.87
C VAL A 237 -12.49 -14.05 -2.98
N HIS A 238 -12.18 -14.53 -4.19
CA HIS A 238 -10.97 -15.32 -4.44
C HIS A 238 -9.71 -14.48 -4.24
N GLU A 239 -8.82 -14.93 -3.34
CA GLU A 239 -7.59 -14.23 -2.98
C GLU A 239 -6.71 -13.95 -4.19
N GLU A 240 -6.54 -14.96 -5.03
CA GLU A 240 -5.64 -14.93 -6.18
C GLU A 240 -5.99 -13.80 -7.15
N LEU A 241 -7.28 -13.55 -7.39
CA LEU A 241 -7.75 -12.48 -8.27
C LEU A 241 -7.42 -11.08 -7.77
N LEU A 242 -7.40 -10.89 -6.44
CA LEU A 242 -7.04 -9.62 -5.83
C LEU A 242 -5.51 -9.44 -5.83
N ARG A 243 -4.79 -10.50 -5.45
CA ARG A 243 -3.33 -10.53 -5.33
C ARG A 243 -2.61 -10.25 -6.64
N GLN A 244 -3.06 -10.87 -7.73
CA GLN A 244 -2.46 -10.69 -9.06
C GLN A 244 -2.53 -9.24 -9.57
N ARG A 245 -3.53 -8.47 -9.14
CA ARG A 245 -3.84 -7.14 -9.70
C ARG A 245 -3.43 -5.98 -8.80
N SER A 246 -3.38 -6.23 -7.49
CA SER A 246 -3.23 -5.19 -6.47
C SER A 246 -2.06 -5.53 -5.55
N SER A 247 -1.03 -4.68 -5.56
CA SER A 247 0.09 -4.78 -4.61
C SER A 247 -0.36 -4.62 -3.16
N PHE A 248 -1.47 -3.91 -2.91
CA PHE A 248 -2.08 -3.81 -1.59
C PHE A 248 -2.64 -5.16 -1.13
N PHE A 249 -3.44 -5.83 -1.96
CA PHE A 249 -4.01 -7.14 -1.61
C PHE A 249 -2.95 -8.23 -1.61
N GLU A 250 -1.94 -8.15 -2.48
CA GLU A 250 -0.75 -9.02 -2.41
C GLU A 250 -0.07 -8.89 -1.05
N ALA A 251 0.19 -7.66 -0.61
CA ALA A 251 0.76 -7.43 0.72
C ALA A 251 -0.18 -7.93 1.84
N ALA A 252 -1.46 -7.57 1.80
CA ALA A 252 -2.44 -7.88 2.85
C ALA A 252 -2.77 -9.38 2.97
N LEU A 253 -2.73 -10.13 1.87
CA LEU A 253 -3.04 -11.57 1.83
C LEU A 253 -1.77 -12.46 1.74
N SER A 254 -0.58 -11.84 1.73
CA SER A 254 0.69 -12.57 1.86
C SER A 254 0.78 -13.29 3.21
N LYS A 255 1.62 -14.35 3.27
CA LYS A 255 1.68 -15.38 4.35
C LYS A 255 1.85 -14.87 5.78
N SER A 256 2.00 -13.58 5.97
CA SER A 256 2.67 -13.00 7.12
C SER A 256 1.92 -11.81 7.74
N TRP A 257 0.66 -11.58 7.34
CA TRP A 257 -0.25 -10.57 7.88
C TRP A 257 -1.44 -11.17 8.65
N LEU A 258 -1.97 -10.43 9.63
CA LEU A 258 -3.11 -10.84 10.47
C LEU A 258 -4.37 -11.09 9.62
N GLU A 259 -4.53 -10.33 8.54
CA GLU A 259 -5.61 -10.45 7.58
C GLU A 259 -5.62 -11.80 6.86
N LYS A 260 -4.47 -12.44 6.61
CA LYS A 260 -4.42 -13.80 6.08
C LYS A 260 -4.75 -14.84 7.16
N GLN A 261 -4.34 -14.61 8.40
CA GLN A 261 -4.62 -15.51 9.52
C GLN A 261 -6.11 -15.50 9.89
N GLU A 262 -6.77 -14.33 9.80
CA GLU A 262 -8.22 -14.18 9.95
C GLU A 262 -8.97 -14.49 8.65
N GLY A 263 -8.31 -14.45 7.49
CA GLY A 263 -8.94 -14.45 6.18
C GLY A 263 -9.80 -13.19 5.95
N VAL A 264 -9.54 -12.10 6.66
CA VAL A 264 -10.36 -10.88 6.66
C VAL A 264 -9.53 -9.63 6.38
N VAL A 265 -9.75 -8.98 5.23
CA VAL A 265 -9.16 -7.68 4.89
C VAL A 265 -10.12 -6.54 5.27
N LYS A 266 -9.66 -5.55 6.03
CA LYS A 266 -10.50 -4.46 6.54
C LYS A 266 -10.28 -3.17 5.75
N LEU A 267 -11.35 -2.64 5.16
CA LEU A 267 -11.40 -1.38 4.39
C LEU A 267 -12.35 -0.37 5.08
N PRO A 268 -11.96 0.20 6.23
CA PRO A 268 -12.87 0.98 7.08
C PRO A 268 -13.33 2.30 6.47
N ASP A 269 -12.56 2.85 5.52
CA ASP A 269 -12.84 4.13 4.88
C ASP A 269 -13.48 3.98 3.50
N ALA A 270 -13.62 2.75 3.00
CA ALA A 270 -14.26 2.46 1.73
C ALA A 270 -15.78 2.31 1.91
N ASP A 271 -16.51 2.70 0.87
CA ASP A 271 -17.96 2.52 0.79
C ASP A 271 -18.30 1.13 0.23
N PRO A 272 -19.27 0.39 0.80
CA PRO A 272 -19.62 -0.95 0.34
C PRO A 272 -20.01 -1.06 -1.14
N ASP A 273 -20.71 -0.06 -1.68
CA ASP A 273 -21.10 -0.07 -3.10
C ASP A 273 -19.89 0.11 -4.04
N THR A 274 -18.95 0.96 -3.64
CA THR A 274 -17.69 1.19 -4.34
C THR A 274 -16.84 -0.07 -4.37
N VAL A 275 -16.72 -0.78 -3.24
CA VAL A 275 -15.98 -2.05 -3.18
C VAL A 275 -16.66 -3.13 -4.03
N ARG A 276 -18.00 -3.26 -4.00
CA ARG A 276 -18.71 -4.22 -4.86
C ARG A 276 -18.47 -3.97 -6.35
N LYS A 277 -18.42 -2.71 -6.78
CA LYS A 277 -18.12 -2.36 -8.17
C LYS A 277 -16.68 -2.65 -8.56
N TYR A 278 -15.73 -2.40 -7.66
CA TYR A 278 -14.35 -2.85 -7.84
C TYR A 278 -14.26 -4.37 -8.01
N LEU A 279 -14.93 -5.13 -7.14
CA LEU A 279 -14.95 -6.59 -7.23
C LEU A 279 -15.59 -7.08 -8.53
N HIS A 280 -16.69 -6.47 -8.98
CA HIS A 280 -17.25 -6.80 -10.28
C HIS A 280 -16.25 -6.58 -11.42
N TYR A 281 -15.44 -5.52 -11.36
CA TYR A 281 -14.35 -5.33 -12.32
C TYR A 281 -13.26 -6.41 -12.20
N VAL A 282 -12.86 -6.79 -10.98
CA VAL A 282 -11.87 -7.86 -10.75
C VAL A 282 -12.31 -9.18 -11.38
N TYR A 283 -13.60 -9.52 -11.32
CA TYR A 283 -14.13 -10.75 -11.92
C TYR A 283 -14.45 -10.63 -13.42
N ARG A 284 -14.88 -9.47 -13.91
CA ARG A 284 -15.40 -9.35 -15.28
C ARG A 284 -14.45 -8.64 -16.24
N GLY A 285 -13.43 -7.95 -15.73
CA GLY A 285 -12.53 -7.11 -16.51
C GLY A 285 -13.14 -5.78 -16.98
N ASN A 286 -14.41 -5.48 -16.66
CA ASN A 286 -15.07 -4.26 -17.10
C ASN A 286 -15.82 -3.50 -15.99
N ILE A 287 -15.83 -2.18 -16.11
CA ILE A 287 -16.51 -1.28 -15.17
C ILE A 287 -17.94 -1.08 -15.67
N VAL A 288 -18.91 -1.53 -14.87
CA VAL A 288 -20.33 -1.31 -15.17
C VAL A 288 -20.87 -0.29 -14.18
N ILE A 289 -21.19 0.88 -14.69
CA ILE A 289 -21.86 1.91 -13.92
C ILE A 289 -23.14 2.26 -14.66
N PRO A 290 -24.31 2.01 -14.04
CA PRO A 290 -25.59 2.34 -14.65
C PRO A 290 -25.61 3.82 -15.04
N SER A 291 -25.76 4.08 -16.33
CA SER A 291 -26.19 5.37 -16.85
C SER A 291 -27.68 5.24 -17.18
N THR A 292 -28.47 6.27 -16.84
CA THR A 292 -29.85 6.38 -17.32
C THR A 292 -29.79 7.09 -18.67
N PRO A 293 -29.83 6.39 -19.82
CA PRO A 293 -29.34 6.97 -21.08
C PRO A 293 -30.28 8.02 -21.68
N LEU A 294 -31.50 8.18 -21.14
CA LEU A 294 -32.57 8.95 -21.79
C LEU A 294 -33.31 9.96 -20.89
N ALA A 295 -32.82 10.25 -19.68
CA ALA A 295 -33.44 11.26 -18.82
C ALA A 295 -32.72 12.61 -18.94
N PRO A 296 -33.42 13.75 -19.15
CA PRO A 296 -32.86 15.07 -18.92
C PRO A 296 -32.28 15.14 -17.49
N GLY A 297 -30.99 15.45 -17.36
CA GLY A 297 -30.28 15.42 -16.07
C GLY A 297 -29.75 14.04 -15.64
N ALA A 298 -29.63 13.08 -16.57
CA ALA A 298 -29.03 11.77 -16.34
C ALA A 298 -27.68 11.89 -15.62
N LYS A 299 -27.57 11.23 -14.46
CA LYS A 299 -26.31 11.16 -13.72
C LYS A 299 -25.34 10.29 -14.51
N LYS A 300 -24.31 10.87 -15.11
CA LYS A 300 -23.19 10.16 -15.75
C LYS A 300 -22.30 9.40 -14.74
N GLY A 301 -22.78 9.12 -13.53
CA GLY A 301 -22.04 8.35 -12.52
C GLY A 301 -20.66 8.91 -12.14
N TYR A 302 -20.41 10.22 -12.32
CA TYR A 302 -19.11 10.83 -12.02
C TYR A 302 -18.68 10.62 -10.57
N THR A 303 -19.62 10.74 -9.62
CA THR A 303 -19.36 10.53 -8.20
C THR A 303 -18.86 9.11 -7.90
N ILE A 304 -19.45 8.08 -8.52
CA ILE A 304 -19.00 6.71 -8.30
C ILE A 304 -17.66 6.46 -9.01
N LEU A 305 -17.43 7.02 -10.20
CA LEU A 305 -16.13 6.95 -10.86
C LEU A 305 -15.01 7.58 -10.04
N ALA A 306 -15.23 8.75 -9.45
CA ALA A 306 -14.23 9.38 -8.57
C ALA A 306 -13.94 8.52 -7.34
N LYS A 307 -14.97 7.94 -6.72
CA LYS A 307 -14.78 7.01 -5.59
C LYS A 307 -14.02 5.75 -6.01
N LEU A 308 -14.31 5.19 -7.19
CA LEU A 308 -13.59 4.03 -7.73
C LEU A 308 -12.13 4.36 -8.02
N TYR A 309 -11.83 5.54 -8.58
CA TYR A 309 -10.44 5.96 -8.82
C TYR A 309 -9.66 6.08 -7.51
N VAL A 310 -10.27 6.73 -6.50
CA VAL A 310 -9.68 6.86 -5.15
C VAL A 310 -9.53 5.49 -4.47
N LEU A 311 -10.47 4.57 -4.67
CA LEU A 311 -10.33 3.20 -4.20
C LEU A 311 -9.17 2.50 -4.91
N GLY A 312 -9.03 2.66 -6.23
CA GLY A 312 -7.91 2.12 -7.01
C GLY A 312 -6.55 2.65 -6.56
N GLU A 313 -6.47 3.93 -6.16
CA GLU A 313 -5.28 4.49 -5.49
C GLU A 313 -5.01 3.82 -4.15
N TYR A 314 -6.06 3.63 -3.35
CA TYR A 314 -5.96 3.01 -2.03
C TYR A 314 -5.50 1.55 -2.11
N VAL A 315 -6.11 0.75 -3.00
CA VAL A 315 -5.74 -0.65 -3.22
C VAL A 315 -4.60 -0.81 -4.23
N GLN A 316 -4.01 0.26 -4.73
CA GLN A 316 -2.86 0.22 -5.64
C GLN A 316 -3.06 -0.67 -6.89
N ASP A 317 -4.28 -0.74 -7.42
CA ASP A 317 -4.59 -1.49 -8.64
C ASP A 317 -4.46 -0.56 -9.86
N LYS A 318 -3.30 -0.60 -10.51
CA LYS A 318 -2.98 0.29 -11.65
C LYS A 318 -3.92 0.07 -12.82
N GLN A 319 -4.19 -1.19 -13.19
CA GLN A 319 -5.05 -1.52 -14.32
C GLN A 319 -6.48 -1.02 -14.08
N PHE A 320 -6.96 -1.15 -12.84
CA PHE A 320 -8.26 -0.62 -12.46
C PHE A 320 -8.31 0.90 -12.52
N ARG A 321 -7.30 1.63 -12.00
CA ARG A 321 -7.27 3.10 -12.10
C ARG A 321 -7.30 3.56 -13.55
N LYS A 322 -6.52 2.93 -14.44
CA LYS A 322 -6.56 3.16 -15.89
C LYS A 322 -7.97 2.95 -16.45
N ALA A 323 -8.61 1.82 -16.15
CA ALA A 323 -9.96 1.53 -16.63
C ALA A 323 -10.99 2.56 -16.13
N VAL A 324 -10.90 3.00 -14.87
CA VAL A 324 -11.75 4.06 -14.31
C VAL A 324 -11.52 5.39 -15.02
N LEU A 325 -10.26 5.71 -15.33
CA LEU A 325 -9.89 6.94 -16.03
C LEU A 325 -10.38 6.93 -17.48
N ASP A 326 -10.26 5.79 -18.16
CA ASP A 326 -10.79 5.59 -19.51
C ASP A 326 -12.32 5.74 -19.54
N GLU A 327 -13.02 5.24 -18.53
CA GLU A 327 -14.47 5.41 -18.39
C GLU A 327 -14.85 6.87 -18.09
N LEU A 328 -14.07 7.58 -17.25
CA LEU A 328 -14.24 9.01 -17.02
C LEU A 328 -14.12 9.80 -18.32
N ILE A 329 -13.06 9.57 -19.09
CA ILE A 329 -12.83 10.23 -20.38
C ILE A 329 -13.99 9.91 -21.34
N THR A 330 -14.39 8.65 -21.42
CA THR A 330 -15.51 8.20 -22.29
C THR A 330 -16.78 9.00 -21.99
N ARG A 331 -17.10 9.24 -20.72
CA ARG A 331 -18.28 10.02 -20.32
C ARG A 331 -18.17 11.52 -20.56
N ILE A 332 -16.96 12.06 -20.44
CA ILE A 332 -16.69 13.48 -20.72
C ILE A 332 -16.88 13.76 -22.22
N VAL A 333 -16.41 12.87 -23.09
CA VAL A 333 -16.51 13.05 -24.55
C VAL A 333 -17.92 12.76 -25.09
N GLU A 334 -18.68 11.88 -24.42
CA GLU A 334 -20.02 11.48 -24.84
C GLU A 334 -20.99 12.67 -24.90
N VAL A 335 -21.59 12.86 -26.06
CA VAL A 335 -22.56 13.91 -26.35
C VAL A 335 -23.97 13.40 -26.06
N GLY A 336 -24.72 14.13 -25.24
CA GLY A 336 -26.10 13.78 -24.91
C GLY A 336 -27.07 14.01 -26.09
N PRO A 337 -28.34 13.57 -25.96
CA PRO A 337 -29.35 13.72 -27.03
C PRO A 337 -29.60 15.17 -27.47
N ASN A 338 -29.30 16.14 -26.60
CA ASN A 338 -29.44 17.58 -26.85
C ASN A 338 -28.16 18.23 -27.43
N GLY A 339 -27.15 17.43 -27.83
CA GLY A 339 -25.87 17.95 -28.29
C GLY A 339 -24.95 18.46 -27.16
N ALA A 340 -25.41 18.45 -25.90
CA ALA A 340 -24.63 18.94 -24.76
C ALA A 340 -23.75 17.84 -24.17
N ARG A 341 -22.53 18.22 -23.79
CA ARG A 341 -21.65 17.38 -22.96
C ARG A 341 -21.91 17.66 -21.49
N SER A 342 -21.73 16.63 -20.66
CA SER A 342 -21.82 16.74 -19.20
C SER A 342 -20.44 16.53 -18.59
N TYR A 343 -20.13 17.28 -17.54
CA TYR A 343 -18.80 17.34 -16.96
C TYR A 343 -18.81 16.92 -15.49
N PRO A 344 -17.66 16.49 -14.94
CA PRO A 344 -17.51 16.22 -13.53
C PRO A 344 -17.90 17.44 -12.67
N PRO A 345 -18.94 17.34 -11.81
CA PRO A 345 -19.32 18.45 -10.92
C PRO A 345 -18.26 18.66 -9.82
N ASN A 346 -18.33 19.80 -9.14
CA ASN A 346 -17.39 20.19 -8.07
C ASN A 346 -17.19 19.09 -7.01
N ASP A 347 -18.25 18.40 -6.60
CA ASP A 347 -18.14 17.29 -5.63
C ASP A 347 -17.30 16.11 -6.14
N THR A 348 -17.36 15.84 -7.45
CA THR A 348 -16.53 14.81 -8.09
C THR A 348 -15.07 15.23 -8.09
N VAL A 349 -14.81 16.49 -8.48
CA VAL A 349 -13.46 17.07 -8.47
C VAL A 349 -12.90 17.07 -7.05
N ALA A 350 -13.70 17.48 -6.06
CA ALA A 350 -13.33 17.48 -4.65
C ALA A 350 -13.01 16.06 -4.15
N THR A 351 -13.77 15.05 -4.59
CA THR A 351 -13.49 13.64 -4.26
C THR A 351 -12.13 13.19 -4.81
N ILE A 352 -11.86 13.46 -6.09
CA ILE A 352 -10.57 13.13 -6.73
C ILE A 352 -9.42 13.84 -6.00
N TYR A 353 -9.52 15.14 -5.80
CA TYR A 353 -8.47 15.92 -5.15
C TYR A 353 -8.26 15.57 -3.68
N SER A 354 -9.30 15.14 -2.97
CA SER A 354 -9.16 14.73 -1.57
C SER A 354 -8.56 13.34 -1.42
N GLY A 355 -8.75 12.47 -2.41
CA GLY A 355 -8.33 11.06 -2.36
C GLY A 355 -7.05 10.70 -3.12
N THR A 356 -6.50 11.62 -3.92
CA THR A 356 -5.29 11.37 -4.74
C THR A 356 -4.11 12.24 -4.28
N THR A 357 -2.89 11.99 -4.76
CA THR A 357 -1.72 12.86 -4.55
C THR A 357 -1.55 13.89 -5.66
N ALA A 358 -0.70 14.90 -5.44
CA ALA A 358 -0.31 15.83 -6.50
C ALA A 358 0.33 15.06 -7.66
N GLY A 359 0.02 15.45 -8.90
CA GLY A 359 0.50 14.76 -10.10
C GLY A 359 -0.36 13.57 -10.56
N ALA A 360 -1.38 13.16 -9.80
CA ALA A 360 -2.25 12.07 -10.21
C ALA A 360 -2.93 12.35 -11.57
N PRO A 361 -2.97 11.39 -12.50
CA PRO A 361 -3.58 11.55 -13.82
C PRO A 361 -5.03 12.05 -13.78
N ALA A 362 -5.83 11.57 -12.82
CA ALA A 362 -7.20 12.07 -12.64
C ALA A 362 -7.26 13.57 -12.29
N ARG A 363 -6.29 14.12 -11.54
CA ARG A 363 -6.24 15.57 -11.28
C ARG A 363 -5.90 16.34 -12.55
N LYS A 364 -4.94 15.83 -13.34
CA LYS A 364 -4.61 16.41 -14.65
C LYS A 364 -5.82 16.40 -15.58
N LEU A 365 -6.61 15.32 -15.59
CA LEU A 365 -7.86 15.25 -16.35
C LEU A 365 -8.84 16.35 -15.91
N MET A 366 -9.02 16.57 -14.60
CA MET A 366 -9.90 17.63 -14.11
C MET A 366 -9.43 19.02 -14.57
N VAL A 367 -8.13 19.29 -14.52
CA VAL A 367 -7.55 20.56 -14.99
C VAL A 367 -7.74 20.71 -16.50
N ASP A 368 -7.41 19.68 -17.29
CA ASP A 368 -7.57 19.67 -18.75
C ASP A 368 -9.02 19.99 -19.14
N CYS A 369 -10.02 19.40 -18.46
CA CYS A 369 -11.43 19.70 -18.69
C CYS A 369 -11.79 21.17 -18.43
N HIS A 370 -11.30 21.76 -17.34
CA HIS A 370 -11.60 23.17 -17.02
C HIS A 370 -10.93 24.14 -17.99
N VAL A 371 -9.68 23.87 -18.38
CA VAL A 371 -8.91 24.75 -19.25
C VAL A 371 -9.44 24.70 -20.69
N THR A 372 -9.85 23.52 -21.17
CA THR A 372 -10.25 23.35 -22.58
C THR A 372 -11.74 23.49 -22.83
N MET A 373 -12.58 23.19 -21.83
CA MET A 373 -14.03 23.13 -22.00
C MET A 373 -14.81 24.01 -21.01
N GLY A 374 -14.10 24.63 -20.06
CA GLY A 374 -14.70 25.50 -19.06
C GLY A 374 -15.21 26.81 -19.67
N HIS A 375 -16.20 27.39 -19.00
CA HIS A 375 -16.74 28.72 -19.30
C HIS A 375 -16.88 29.52 -18.00
N ALA A 376 -17.10 30.83 -18.09
CA ALA A 376 -17.07 31.73 -16.94
C ALA A 376 -17.98 31.29 -15.77
N THR A 377 -19.12 30.65 -16.06
CA THR A 377 -20.06 30.20 -15.01
C THR A 377 -19.59 28.97 -14.23
N TRP A 378 -18.52 28.29 -14.66
CA TRP A 378 -17.93 27.15 -13.92
C TRP A 378 -17.13 27.59 -12.71
N LEU A 379 -16.68 28.85 -12.68
CA LEU A 379 -15.98 29.46 -11.56
C LEU A 379 -16.84 30.60 -11.03
N SER A 380 -17.59 30.33 -9.96
CA SER A 380 -18.36 31.34 -9.24
C SER A 380 -17.53 32.00 -8.15
N ASP A 381 -18.07 33.09 -7.59
CA ASP A 381 -17.48 33.80 -6.45
C ASP A 381 -17.54 32.98 -5.14
N GLU A 382 -18.25 31.85 -5.13
CA GLU A 382 -18.34 30.92 -4.00
C GLU A 382 -17.12 30.01 -3.92
N VAL A 383 -15.96 30.63 -3.62
CA VAL A 383 -14.64 29.97 -3.60
C VAL A 383 -14.61 28.73 -2.70
N GLU A 384 -15.45 28.66 -1.65
CA GLU A 384 -15.56 27.50 -0.76
C GLU A 384 -16.03 26.21 -1.47
N MET A 385 -16.73 26.32 -2.61
CA MET A 385 -17.19 25.17 -3.40
C MET A 385 -16.06 24.42 -4.11
N TYR A 386 -14.90 25.06 -4.28
CA TYR A 386 -13.79 24.52 -5.04
C TYR A 386 -12.71 23.94 -4.14
N HIS A 387 -12.11 22.84 -4.58
CA HIS A 387 -10.93 22.32 -3.91
C HIS A 387 -9.76 23.29 -4.10
N LYS A 388 -9.17 23.79 -3.02
CA LYS A 388 -8.05 24.77 -3.08
C LYS A 388 -6.88 24.35 -3.99
N ASP A 389 -6.59 23.05 -4.07
CA ASP A 389 -5.49 22.56 -4.90
C ASP A 389 -5.90 22.51 -6.39
N LEU A 390 -7.19 22.40 -6.71
CA LEU A 390 -7.69 22.59 -8.08
C LEU A 390 -7.45 24.04 -8.52
N LEU A 391 -7.86 25.02 -7.70
CA LEU A 391 -7.67 26.43 -8.03
C LEU A 391 -6.20 26.78 -8.26
N LEU A 392 -5.29 26.20 -7.47
CA LEU A 392 -3.85 26.35 -7.67
C LEU A 392 -3.38 25.71 -8.99
N ASP A 393 -3.85 24.50 -9.30
CA ASP A 393 -3.48 23.81 -10.54
C ASP A 393 -4.05 24.54 -11.78
N LEU A 394 -5.25 25.13 -11.69
CA LEU A 394 -5.84 25.97 -12.73
C LEU A 394 -5.05 27.26 -12.94
N ALA A 395 -4.66 27.94 -11.85
CA ALA A 395 -3.84 29.15 -11.94
C ALA A 395 -2.47 28.85 -12.58
N ARG A 396 -1.85 27.72 -12.23
CA ARG A 396 -0.61 27.24 -12.85
C ARG A 396 -0.80 26.95 -14.33
N ALA A 397 -1.87 26.25 -14.70
CA ALA A 397 -2.18 25.97 -16.10
C ALA A 397 -2.39 27.25 -16.92
N GLY A 398 -3.12 28.24 -16.37
CA GLY A 398 -3.32 29.55 -17.00
C GLY A 398 -2.03 30.36 -17.20
N LEU A 399 -1.04 30.19 -16.33
CA LEU A 399 0.28 30.80 -16.47
C LEU A 399 1.22 30.02 -17.42
N GLY A 400 0.76 28.93 -18.02
CA GLY A 400 1.62 28.02 -18.80
C GLY A 400 2.63 27.25 -17.94
N LEU A 401 2.48 27.29 -16.61
CA LEU A 401 3.31 26.58 -15.64
C LEU A 401 2.77 25.16 -15.46
N GLY A 402 2.90 24.34 -16.49
CA GLY A 402 2.44 22.95 -16.51
C GLY A 402 2.65 22.31 -17.89
N PRO A 403 2.47 20.99 -18.02
CA PRO A 403 2.51 20.34 -19.33
C PRO A 403 1.47 20.97 -20.25
N LYS A 404 1.87 21.47 -21.43
CA LYS A 404 0.92 21.98 -22.43
C LYS A 404 -0.05 20.86 -22.81
N THR A 405 -1.35 21.09 -22.67
CA THR A 405 -2.37 20.08 -22.87
C THR A 405 -3.23 20.41 -24.08
N ASN A 406 -2.92 19.81 -25.24
CA ASN A 406 -3.92 19.60 -26.29
C ASN A 406 -4.87 18.51 -25.77
N PHE A 407 -5.94 18.90 -25.08
CA PHE A 407 -7.04 18.01 -24.75
C PHE A 407 -8.05 18.13 -25.89
N ASP A 408 -7.92 17.25 -26.90
CA ASP A 408 -8.82 17.22 -28.05
C ASP A 408 -9.93 16.19 -27.81
N VAL A 409 -11.13 16.71 -27.56
CA VAL A 409 -12.35 15.94 -27.28
C VAL A 409 -12.83 15.17 -28.52
N GLY A 410 -12.32 15.49 -29.72
CA GLY A 410 -12.60 14.81 -30.97
C GLY A 410 -11.82 13.50 -31.17
N ASP A 411 -10.72 13.30 -30.44
CA ASP A 411 -9.83 12.14 -30.59
C ASP A 411 -9.72 11.33 -29.28
N LEU A 412 -10.78 10.56 -29.00
CA LEU A 412 -10.86 9.68 -27.83
C LEU A 412 -9.69 8.68 -27.74
N PRO A 413 -9.26 8.00 -28.82
CA PRO A 413 -8.08 7.12 -28.76
C PRO A 413 -6.79 7.82 -28.34
N SER A 414 -6.53 9.04 -28.81
CA SER A 414 -5.34 9.81 -28.41
C SER A 414 -5.43 10.30 -26.96
N LEU A 415 -6.62 10.70 -26.50
CA LEU A 415 -6.85 11.04 -25.10
C LEU A 415 -6.56 9.86 -24.16
N LYS A 416 -7.11 8.67 -24.46
CA LYS A 416 -6.86 7.47 -23.64
C LYS A 416 -5.38 7.10 -23.60
N ARG A 417 -4.68 7.11 -24.74
CA ARG A 417 -3.22 6.87 -24.80
C ARG A 417 -2.43 7.86 -23.95
N LYS A 418 -2.72 9.16 -24.06
CA LYS A 418 -2.05 10.21 -23.29
C LYS A 418 -2.16 9.99 -21.78
N PHE A 419 -3.35 9.64 -21.28
CA PHE A 419 -3.55 9.43 -19.85
C PHE A 419 -3.00 8.08 -19.37
N ALA A 420 -2.90 7.07 -20.25
CA ALA A 420 -2.23 5.81 -19.94
C ALA A 420 -0.70 5.97 -19.76
N GLU A 421 -0.06 6.88 -20.50
CA GLU A 421 1.38 7.15 -20.36
C GLU A 421 1.75 7.82 -19.03
N VAL A 422 0.84 8.59 -18.45
CA VAL A 422 1.04 9.26 -17.15
C VAL A 422 0.83 8.32 -15.96
N GLU A 423 0.23 7.14 -16.17
CA GLU A 423 0.07 6.09 -15.14
C GLU A 423 1.22 5.09 -15.04
N LYS A 424 2.21 5.13 -15.96
CA LYS A 424 3.43 4.33 -15.87
C LYS A 424 4.26 4.75 -14.65
#